data_AF-A0A962Y5A2-F1
#
_entry.id   AF-A0A962Y5A2-F1
#
_cell.length_a   1.000
_cell.length_b   1.000
_cell.length_c   1.000
_cell.angle_alpha   90.00
_cell.angle_beta   90.00
_cell.angle_gamma   90.00
#
_symmetry.space_group_name_H-M   'P 1'
#
loop_
_entity.id
_entity.type
_entity.pdbx_description
1 polymer ?
#
loop_
_entity_poly.entity_id
_entity_poly.type
_entity_poly.pdbx_seq_one_letter_code
_entity_poly.pdbx_strand_id
1 'polypeptide(L)'
;MDEQQVEGELADTQPHRRSGPWKPIILVIIATLIGVWLVPGDDSLEQLVTDVTPSASTPPASPSLLDSQPTTADTNPPEQLAEPVDTSPGARARAMIAAMRDSGEVRIDDVVAAAQKAQADGELADAYLLYFFAAREGHAGAAVTLGDQADPQSRDPENSVFPSADLTQAHKWYAMAAGYGDDEGRSRLSDLRARVEKMAANGDPLAQRVALLWQ
;
A
#
# COMPACT_ATOMS: atom_id res chain seq x y z
N MET A 1 -31.67 72.18 3.52
CA MET A 1 -30.99 71.85 4.79
C MET A 1 -30.64 70.36 4.70
N ASP A 2 -29.80 69.93 3.77
CA ASP A 2 -28.37 70.23 3.55
C ASP A 2 -27.48 69.68 4.67
N GLU A 3 -26.82 68.56 4.30
CA GLU A 3 -25.41 68.21 4.48
C GLU A 3 -24.78 68.18 5.88
N GLN A 4 -24.35 66.98 6.30
CA GLN A 4 -22.95 66.65 6.67
C GLN A 4 -22.75 65.17 6.33
N GLN A 5 -22.15 64.78 5.20
CA GLN A 5 -20.71 64.68 4.94
C GLN A 5 -19.87 64.25 6.16
N VAL A 6 -19.53 62.97 6.18
CA VAL A 6 -18.23 62.46 6.65
C VAL A 6 -17.86 61.31 5.73
N GLU A 7 -17.31 61.68 4.57
CA GLU A 7 -16.27 60.88 3.91
C GLU A 7 -15.06 60.84 4.84
N GLY A 8 -14.60 59.63 5.14
CA GLY A 8 -13.44 59.42 5.98
C GLY A 8 -12.96 57.98 5.84
N GLU A 9 -11.89 57.83 5.06
CA GLU A 9 -10.93 56.74 5.14
C GLU A 9 -11.21 55.46 4.34
N LEU A 10 -10.89 55.58 3.05
CA LEU A 10 -10.20 54.55 2.27
C LEU A 10 -8.96 54.06 3.05
N ALA A 11 -9.10 52.95 3.77
CA ALA A 11 -7.96 52.19 4.28
C ALA A 11 -7.60 51.08 3.28
N ASP A 12 -6.74 51.47 2.34
CA ASP A 12 -5.86 50.61 1.56
C ASP A 12 -5.20 49.54 2.45
N THR A 13 -5.58 48.27 2.28
CA THR A 13 -4.89 47.15 2.94
C THR A 13 -4.28 46.26 1.87
N GLN A 14 -3.13 46.67 1.35
CA GLN A 14 -2.25 45.80 0.60
C GLN A 14 -1.75 44.62 1.47
N PRO A 15 -1.57 43.42 0.87
CA PRO A 15 -1.13 42.24 1.59
C PRO A 15 0.33 42.39 2.02
N HIS A 16 0.55 42.50 3.33
CA HIS A 16 1.88 42.40 3.92
C HIS A 16 2.48 41.01 3.67
N ARG A 17 3.32 40.90 2.62
CA ARG A 17 4.28 39.79 2.49
C ARG A 17 5.29 39.90 3.62
N ARG A 18 5.02 39.23 4.74
CA ARG A 18 6.00 38.99 5.78
C ARG A 18 7.05 38.03 5.25
N SER A 19 8.22 38.57 4.90
CA SER A 19 9.45 37.82 4.70
C SER A 19 9.92 37.24 6.04
N GLY A 20 9.35 36.09 6.41
CA GLY A 20 9.77 35.30 7.57
C GLY A 20 11.02 34.46 7.26
N PRO A 21 11.75 34.02 8.30
CA PRO A 21 13.09 33.42 8.20
C PRO A 21 13.01 31.96 7.74
N TRP A 22 12.54 31.71 6.52
CA TRP A 22 12.48 30.37 5.93
C TRP A 22 13.75 29.97 5.17
N LYS A 23 14.67 30.93 4.98
CA LYS A 23 15.95 30.69 4.29
C LYS A 23 16.93 29.73 5.00
N PRO A 24 16.95 29.52 6.34
CA PRO A 24 17.82 28.50 6.92
C PRO A 24 17.24 27.07 6.86
N ILE A 25 15.92 26.89 6.76
CA ILE A 25 15.27 25.56 6.77
C ILE A 25 15.61 24.75 5.51
N ILE A 26 15.68 25.41 4.35
CA ILE A 26 16.04 24.77 3.07
C ILE A 26 17.48 24.21 3.12
N LEU A 27 18.38 24.84 3.88
CA LEU A 27 19.78 24.46 3.97
C LEU A 27 19.98 23.18 4.83
N VAL A 28 19.15 22.97 5.86
CA VAL A 28 19.17 21.75 6.69
C VAL A 28 18.63 20.53 5.93
N ILE A 29 17.61 20.73 5.09
CA ILE A 29 17.03 19.65 4.27
C ILE A 29 18.07 19.13 3.25
N ILE A 30 18.83 20.02 2.62
CA ILE A 30 19.88 19.63 1.65
C ILE A 30 21.03 18.86 2.34
N ALA A 31 21.45 19.27 3.54
CA ALA A 31 22.52 18.60 4.28
C ALA A 31 22.14 17.18 4.74
N THR A 32 20.86 16.94 5.04
CA THR A 32 20.38 15.61 5.48
C THR A 32 20.24 14.64 4.32
N LEU A 33 19.90 15.14 3.12
CA LEU A 33 19.80 14.31 1.90
C LEU A 33 21.16 13.77 1.42
N ILE A 34 22.28 14.41 1.77
CA ILE A 34 23.63 13.95 1.38
C ILE A 34 24.14 12.83 2.32
N GLY A 35 23.70 12.79 3.58
CA GLY A 35 24.20 11.83 4.59
C GLY A 35 23.72 10.39 4.43
N VAL A 36 22.58 10.16 3.74
CA VAL A 36 21.99 8.82 3.59
C VAL A 36 22.62 7.98 2.47
N TRP A 37 23.44 8.59 1.60
CA TRP A 37 24.10 7.87 0.50
C TRP A 37 25.56 7.46 0.80
N LEU A 38 26.03 7.65 2.03
CA LEU A 38 27.39 7.30 2.46
C LEU A 38 27.37 6.26 3.59
N VAL A 39 26.66 5.15 3.38
CA VAL A 39 26.85 3.90 4.14
C VAL A 39 27.59 2.93 3.23
N PRO A 40 28.92 2.80 3.35
CA PRO A 40 29.68 1.71 2.74
C PRO A 40 29.24 0.38 3.36
N GLY A 41 28.98 -0.62 2.51
CA GLY A 41 28.71 -1.98 2.94
C GLY A 41 29.98 -2.66 3.44
N ASP A 42 29.97 -3.08 4.70
CA ASP A 42 31.03 -3.89 5.29
C ASP A 42 30.63 -5.37 5.21
N ASP A 43 30.93 -6.00 4.07
CA ASP A 43 31.03 -7.45 3.95
C ASP A 43 32.29 -7.90 4.72
N SER A 44 32.11 -8.46 5.92
CA SER A 44 33.17 -9.20 6.64
C SER A 44 32.55 -10.06 7.75
N LEU A 45 31.90 -11.16 7.36
CA LEU A 45 31.69 -12.31 8.25
C LEU A 45 32.44 -13.52 7.68
N GLU A 46 33.76 -13.42 7.70
CA GLU A 46 34.62 -14.60 7.67
C GLU A 46 35.20 -14.83 9.08
N GLN A 47 35.26 -16.13 9.43
CA GLN A 47 36.12 -16.72 10.47
C GLN A 47 35.63 -16.72 11.92
N LEU A 48 34.81 -17.72 12.23
CA LEU A 48 34.89 -18.47 13.49
C LEU A 48 35.01 -19.98 13.16
N VAL A 49 36.14 -20.35 12.57
CA VAL A 49 36.63 -21.74 12.56
C VAL A 49 38.04 -21.71 13.13
N THR A 50 38.13 -21.97 14.42
CA THR A 50 39.30 -22.40 15.17
C THR A 50 38.88 -23.73 15.80
N ASP A 51 39.62 -24.84 15.75
CA ASP A 51 41.04 -25.06 15.50
C ASP A 51 41.29 -26.58 15.29
N VAL A 52 42.41 -26.92 14.62
CA VAL A 52 43.19 -28.20 14.54
C VAL A 52 42.47 -29.57 14.40
N THR A 53 42.88 -30.53 13.54
CA THR A 53 44.24 -31.03 13.20
C THR A 53 44.15 -31.96 11.96
N PRO A 54 45.28 -32.28 11.26
CA PRO A 54 45.32 -32.63 9.83
C PRO A 54 45.49 -34.14 9.55
N SER A 55 45.23 -34.55 8.30
CA SER A 55 45.92 -35.70 7.70
C SER A 55 45.90 -35.64 6.17
N ALA A 56 47.09 -35.81 5.62
CA ALA A 56 47.46 -35.75 4.23
C ALA A 56 46.89 -36.92 3.40
N SER A 57 46.71 -36.72 2.09
CA SER A 57 47.44 -37.43 1.00
C SER A 57 46.76 -37.25 -0.37
N THR A 58 47.47 -36.54 -1.25
CA THR A 58 47.75 -36.81 -2.69
C THR A 58 46.61 -37.20 -3.70
N PRO A 59 46.50 -36.52 -4.88
CA PRO A 59 45.66 -36.91 -6.05
C PRO A 59 46.39 -37.98 -6.91
N PRO A 60 45.91 -38.52 -8.07
CA PRO A 60 44.91 -38.01 -9.03
C PRO A 60 44.00 -39.08 -9.70
N ALA A 61 43.16 -38.67 -10.65
CA ALA A 61 42.94 -39.28 -11.98
C ALA A 61 41.46 -39.22 -12.42
N SER A 62 41.20 -38.42 -13.46
CA SER A 62 40.08 -38.66 -14.38
C SER A 62 40.39 -39.90 -15.24
N PRO A 63 39.36 -40.54 -15.80
CA PRO A 63 39.23 -40.41 -17.25
C PRO A 63 37.78 -40.19 -17.72
N SER A 64 37.63 -39.30 -18.69
CA SER A 64 36.50 -39.31 -19.63
C SER A 64 36.42 -40.67 -20.35
N LEU A 65 35.22 -41.08 -20.77
CA LEU A 65 34.85 -41.31 -22.18
C LEU A 65 33.53 -42.10 -22.29
N LEU A 66 32.62 -41.54 -23.11
CA LEU A 66 31.58 -42.19 -23.92
C LEU A 66 30.47 -42.98 -23.19
N ASP A 67 29.25 -42.42 -23.23
CA ASP A 67 28.26 -43.04 -24.12
C ASP A 67 27.30 -41.99 -24.70
N SER A 68 27.27 -41.92 -26.02
CA SER A 68 26.34 -41.15 -26.81
C SER A 68 25.28 -42.12 -27.30
N GLN A 69 24.00 -41.88 -27.02
CA GLN A 69 22.97 -42.37 -27.93
C GLN A 69 21.79 -41.39 -28.04
N PRO A 70 21.43 -40.98 -29.28
CA PRO A 70 20.25 -40.19 -29.57
C PRO A 70 19.02 -41.12 -29.66
N THR A 71 17.84 -40.65 -29.29
CA THR A 71 16.59 -41.34 -29.63
C THR A 71 15.52 -40.31 -29.97
N THR A 72 15.26 -40.29 -31.27
CA THR A 72 14.00 -39.99 -31.99
C THR A 72 13.32 -38.65 -31.74
N ALA A 73 13.47 -37.80 -32.75
CA ALA A 73 12.48 -36.81 -33.14
C ALA A 73 11.15 -37.52 -33.46
N ASP A 74 10.10 -37.17 -32.70
CA ASP A 74 8.73 -37.27 -33.17
C ASP A 74 8.24 -35.84 -33.39
N THR A 75 7.83 -35.58 -34.63
CA THR A 75 7.43 -34.26 -35.11
C THR A 75 5.98 -34.03 -34.73
N ASN A 76 5.74 -33.49 -33.53
CA ASN A 76 4.53 -32.72 -33.27
C ASN A 76 4.81 -31.24 -33.56
N PRO A 77 3.92 -30.52 -34.27
CA PRO A 77 3.98 -29.06 -34.37
C PRO A 77 4.07 -28.47 -32.96
N PRO A 78 4.83 -27.38 -32.72
CA PRO A 78 4.92 -26.78 -31.40
C PRO A 78 3.53 -26.25 -31.03
N GLU A 79 2.77 -27.06 -30.30
CA GLU A 79 1.69 -26.62 -29.45
C GLU A 79 2.38 -25.65 -28.49
N GLN A 80 2.20 -24.37 -28.79
CA GLN A 80 2.73 -23.27 -28.03
C GLN A 80 2.24 -23.51 -26.60
N LEU A 81 3.12 -24.05 -25.74
CA LEU A 81 2.79 -24.34 -24.35
C LEU A 81 2.29 -23.02 -23.77
N ALA A 82 0.97 -22.90 -23.61
CA ALA A 82 0.40 -21.84 -22.83
C ALA A 82 1.05 -21.99 -21.44
N GLU A 83 1.75 -20.95 -20.99
CA GLU A 83 2.31 -20.97 -19.65
C GLU A 83 1.19 -21.31 -18.66
N PRO A 84 1.48 -22.14 -17.63
CA PRO A 84 0.45 -22.53 -16.68
C PRO A 84 -0.16 -21.28 -16.05
N VAL A 85 -1.47 -21.09 -16.24
CA VAL A 85 -2.22 -19.98 -15.65
C VAL A 85 -2.31 -20.22 -14.15
N ASP A 86 -1.79 -19.29 -13.34
CA ASP A 86 -1.95 -19.31 -11.89
C ASP A 86 -3.43 -19.11 -11.53
N THR A 87 -4.04 -20.13 -10.92
CA THR A 87 -5.43 -20.12 -10.45
C THR A 87 -5.54 -19.92 -8.94
N SER A 88 -4.44 -19.60 -8.24
CA SER A 88 -4.47 -19.35 -6.81
C SER A 88 -5.29 -18.10 -6.48
N PRO A 89 -5.88 -18.00 -5.27
CA PRO A 89 -6.62 -16.81 -4.86
C PRO A 89 -5.81 -15.52 -5.04
N GLY A 90 -6.40 -14.53 -5.70
CA GLY A 90 -5.75 -13.25 -5.98
C GLY A 90 -4.78 -13.26 -7.18
N ALA A 91 -4.63 -14.38 -7.90
CA ALA A 91 -3.69 -14.49 -9.01
C ALA A 91 -4.00 -13.51 -10.14
N ARG A 92 -5.29 -13.33 -10.47
CA ARG A 92 -5.70 -12.40 -11.54
C ARG A 92 -5.44 -10.96 -11.14
N ALA A 93 -5.73 -10.59 -9.89
CA ALA A 93 -5.41 -9.27 -9.37
C ALA A 93 -3.90 -8.98 -9.42
N ARG A 94 -3.07 -9.94 -8.99
CA ARG A 94 -1.60 -9.80 -9.05
C ARG A 94 -1.10 -9.65 -10.48
N ALA A 95 -1.63 -10.45 -11.42
CA ALA A 95 -1.26 -10.36 -12.82
C ALA A 95 -1.64 -9.00 -13.44
N MET A 96 -2.85 -8.49 -13.15
CA MET A 96 -3.29 -7.18 -13.60
C MET A 96 -2.42 -6.05 -13.04
N ILE A 97 -2.09 -6.10 -11.75
CA ILE A 97 -1.21 -5.12 -11.09
C ILE A 97 0.21 -5.17 -11.66
N ALA A 98 0.75 -6.37 -11.92
CA ALA A 98 2.05 -6.54 -12.54
C ALA A 98 2.09 -5.92 -13.94
N ALA A 99 1.08 -6.21 -14.78
CA ALA A 99 1.00 -5.66 -16.13
C ALA A 99 0.98 -4.11 -16.17
N MET A 100 0.26 -3.46 -15.24
CA MET A 100 0.28 -1.99 -15.15
C MET A 100 1.63 -1.43 -14.68
N ARG A 101 2.33 -2.15 -13.80
CA ARG A 101 3.67 -1.73 -13.37
C ARG A 101 4.68 -1.86 -14.49
N ASP A 102 4.58 -2.92 -15.28
CA ASP A 102 5.46 -3.16 -16.42
C ASP A 102 5.23 -2.14 -17.55
N SER A 103 3.97 -1.71 -17.76
CA SER A 103 3.66 -0.64 -18.71
C SER A 103 4.02 0.76 -18.21
N GLY A 104 4.16 0.94 -16.89
CA GLY A 104 4.34 2.26 -16.25
C GLY A 104 3.07 3.12 -16.26
N GLU A 105 1.93 2.58 -16.69
CA GLU A 105 0.66 3.29 -16.78
C GLU A 105 -0.36 2.65 -15.84
N VAL A 106 -0.73 3.39 -14.79
CA VAL A 106 -1.69 2.93 -13.79
C VAL A 106 -3.08 3.48 -14.13
N ARG A 107 -3.98 2.59 -14.54
CA ARG A 107 -5.38 2.92 -14.84
C ARG A 107 -6.28 2.59 -13.65
N ILE A 108 -6.31 3.48 -12.67
CA ILE A 108 -6.97 3.24 -11.37
C ILE A 108 -8.46 2.92 -11.50
N ASP A 109 -9.20 3.62 -12.36
CA ASP A 109 -10.63 3.37 -12.54
C ASP A 109 -10.90 1.95 -13.06
N ASP A 110 -10.03 1.43 -13.94
CA ASP A 110 -10.12 0.06 -14.43
C ASP A 110 -9.83 -0.96 -13.33
N VAL A 111 -8.92 -0.65 -12.41
CA VAL A 111 -8.65 -1.49 -11.23
C VAL A 111 -9.88 -1.56 -10.33
N VAL A 112 -10.55 -0.43 -10.09
CA VAL A 112 -11.73 -0.38 -9.24
C VAL A 112 -12.89 -1.12 -9.90
N ALA A 113 -13.10 -0.96 -11.20
CA ALA A 113 -14.09 -1.73 -11.94
C ALA A 113 -13.81 -3.25 -11.89
N ALA A 114 -12.54 -3.64 -12.02
CA ALA A 114 -12.13 -5.03 -11.87
C ALA A 114 -12.35 -5.55 -10.44
N ALA A 115 -12.11 -4.74 -9.42
CA ALA A 115 -12.36 -5.08 -8.01
C ALA A 115 -13.85 -5.34 -7.75
N GLN A 116 -14.72 -4.46 -8.24
CA GLN A 116 -16.17 -4.59 -8.14
C GLN A 116 -16.66 -5.86 -8.83
N LYS A 117 -16.14 -6.15 -10.03
CA LYS A 117 -16.47 -7.38 -10.75
C LYS A 117 -15.99 -8.62 -10.00
N ALA A 118 -14.74 -8.64 -9.53
CA ALA A 118 -14.21 -9.74 -8.74
C ALA A 118 -15.07 -9.99 -7.49
N GLN A 119 -15.48 -8.93 -6.79
CA GLN A 119 -16.36 -9.04 -5.62
C GLN A 119 -17.72 -9.63 -5.98
N ALA A 120 -18.36 -9.13 -7.05
CA ALA A 120 -19.64 -9.66 -7.53
C ALA A 120 -19.56 -11.14 -7.98
N ASP A 121 -18.40 -11.56 -8.48
CA ASP A 121 -18.12 -12.94 -8.87
C ASP A 121 -17.77 -13.85 -7.65
N GLY A 122 -17.69 -13.30 -6.43
CA GLY A 122 -17.30 -14.04 -5.21
C GLY A 122 -15.79 -14.22 -5.04
N GLU A 123 -14.99 -13.58 -5.90
CA GLU A 123 -13.52 -13.67 -5.95
C GLU A 123 -12.90 -12.68 -4.97
N LEU A 124 -13.22 -12.83 -3.68
CA LEU A 124 -12.93 -11.85 -2.63
C LEU A 124 -11.43 -11.55 -2.46
N ALA A 125 -10.56 -12.53 -2.74
CA ALA A 125 -9.11 -12.33 -2.71
C ALA A 125 -8.63 -11.40 -3.83
N ASP A 126 -9.17 -11.55 -5.04
CA ASP A 126 -8.88 -10.64 -6.16
C ASP A 126 -9.44 -9.24 -5.84
N ALA A 127 -10.69 -9.17 -5.37
CA ALA A 127 -11.34 -7.92 -5.00
C ALA A 127 -10.54 -7.15 -3.94
N TYR A 128 -10.13 -7.80 -2.86
CA TYR A 128 -9.31 -7.20 -1.81
C TYR A 128 -8.04 -6.57 -2.39
N LEU A 129 -7.28 -7.34 -3.17
CA LEU A 129 -6.00 -6.88 -3.71
C LEU A 129 -6.17 -5.68 -4.65
N LEU A 130 -7.23 -5.67 -5.46
CA LEU A 130 -7.51 -4.58 -6.40
C LEU A 130 -7.99 -3.32 -5.66
N TYR A 131 -8.93 -3.43 -4.72
CA TYR A 131 -9.31 -2.28 -3.88
C TYR A 131 -8.13 -1.76 -3.06
N PHE A 132 -7.33 -2.65 -2.49
CA PHE A 132 -6.14 -2.29 -1.72
C PHE A 132 -5.14 -1.53 -2.57
N PHE A 133 -4.89 -2.00 -3.80
CA PHE A 133 -4.01 -1.31 -4.74
C PHE A 133 -4.57 0.07 -5.08
N ALA A 134 -5.83 0.16 -5.51
CA ALA A 134 -6.46 1.43 -5.87
C ALA A 134 -6.43 2.44 -4.70
N ALA A 135 -6.78 2.00 -3.49
CA ALA A 135 -6.73 2.84 -2.29
C ALA A 135 -5.32 3.38 -2.06
N ARG A 136 -4.28 2.54 -2.15
CA ARG A 136 -2.89 2.97 -1.95
C ARG A 136 -2.37 3.95 -3.00
N GLU A 137 -2.90 3.88 -4.21
CA GLU A 137 -2.59 4.81 -5.30
C GLU A 137 -3.42 6.11 -5.23
N GLY A 138 -4.19 6.33 -4.15
CA GLY A 138 -4.92 7.57 -3.93
C GLY A 138 -6.42 7.52 -4.24
N HIS A 139 -6.97 6.36 -4.61
CA HIS A 139 -8.40 6.25 -4.91
C HIS A 139 -9.24 6.23 -3.62
N ALA A 140 -9.72 7.41 -3.21
CA ALA A 140 -10.43 7.55 -1.95
C ALA A 140 -11.70 6.68 -1.84
N GLY A 141 -12.47 6.52 -2.92
CA GLY A 141 -13.65 5.65 -2.91
C GLY A 141 -13.32 4.17 -2.69
N ALA A 142 -12.12 3.72 -3.08
CA ALA A 142 -11.67 2.35 -2.82
C ALA A 142 -11.28 2.19 -1.35
N ALA A 143 -10.67 3.23 -0.76
CA ALA A 143 -10.43 3.28 0.68
C ALA A 143 -11.75 3.31 1.47
N VAL A 144 -12.75 4.11 1.07
CA VAL A 144 -14.09 4.07 1.70
C VAL A 144 -14.70 2.68 1.60
N THR A 145 -14.64 2.04 0.43
CA THR A 145 -15.16 0.68 0.22
C THR A 145 -14.51 -0.33 1.18
N LEU A 146 -13.18 -0.29 1.36
CA LEU A 146 -12.48 -1.15 2.32
C LEU A 146 -12.85 -0.82 3.77
N GLY A 147 -13.06 0.46 4.08
CA GLY A 147 -13.53 0.90 5.38
C GLY A 147 -14.92 0.34 5.71
N ASP A 148 -15.86 0.48 4.78
CA ASP A 148 -17.24 0.00 4.95
C ASP A 148 -17.30 -1.53 5.14
N GLN A 149 -16.45 -2.28 4.42
CA GLN A 149 -16.40 -3.73 4.51
C GLN A 149 -15.75 -4.24 5.80
N ALA A 150 -14.96 -3.41 6.49
CA ALA A 150 -14.38 -3.71 7.79
C ALA A 150 -15.22 -3.19 8.96
N ASP A 151 -16.04 -2.16 8.76
CA ASP A 151 -16.80 -1.51 9.82
C ASP A 151 -18.02 -2.37 10.24
N PRO A 152 -18.14 -2.73 11.54
CA PRO A 152 -19.27 -3.53 12.03
C PRO A 152 -20.67 -2.94 11.71
N GLN A 153 -20.79 -1.63 11.49
CA GLN A 153 -22.07 -0.99 11.20
C GLN A 153 -22.52 -1.16 9.74
N SER A 154 -21.58 -1.14 8.79
CA SER A 154 -21.88 -1.15 7.34
C SER A 154 -21.53 -2.47 6.66
N ARG A 155 -20.78 -3.35 7.34
CA ARG A 155 -20.31 -4.61 6.75
C ARG A 155 -21.47 -5.52 6.37
N ASP A 156 -21.44 -5.97 5.11
CA ASP A 156 -22.18 -7.12 4.62
C ASP A 156 -21.31 -8.39 4.80
N PRO A 157 -21.69 -9.36 5.65
CA PRO A 157 -20.89 -10.56 5.87
C PRO A 157 -20.75 -11.47 4.65
N GLU A 158 -21.73 -11.48 3.75
CA GLU A 158 -21.72 -12.36 2.57
C GLU A 158 -20.86 -11.82 1.44
N ASN A 159 -20.61 -10.51 1.45
CA ASN A 159 -19.96 -9.80 0.34
C ASN A 159 -18.73 -8.98 0.78
N SER A 160 -18.24 -9.16 2.00
CA SER A 160 -17.06 -8.46 2.52
C SER A 160 -15.78 -9.21 2.19
N VAL A 161 -14.75 -8.48 1.76
CA VAL A 161 -13.39 -9.01 1.60
C VAL A 161 -12.68 -9.33 2.91
N PHE A 162 -13.25 -8.90 4.05
CA PHE A 162 -12.75 -9.24 5.38
C PHE A 162 -13.54 -10.39 5.99
N PRO A 163 -12.88 -11.38 6.63
CA PRO A 163 -13.56 -12.52 7.25
C PRO A 163 -14.43 -12.12 8.45
N SER A 164 -14.10 -11.00 9.09
CA SER A 164 -14.87 -10.43 10.20
C SER A 164 -14.78 -8.90 10.16
N ALA A 165 -15.71 -8.24 10.85
CA ALA A 165 -15.56 -6.81 11.09
C ALA A 165 -14.33 -6.52 11.97
N ASP A 166 -13.65 -5.40 11.73
CA ASP A 166 -12.46 -4.94 12.45
C ASP A 166 -12.43 -3.41 12.47
N LEU A 167 -12.67 -2.84 13.66
CA LEU A 167 -12.66 -1.39 13.91
C LEU A 167 -11.31 -0.74 13.55
N THR A 168 -10.20 -1.47 13.67
CA THR A 168 -8.85 -0.99 13.32
C THR A 168 -8.71 -0.84 11.81
N GLN A 169 -9.20 -1.83 11.04
CA GLN A 169 -9.19 -1.75 9.58
C GLN A 169 -10.13 -0.65 9.08
N ALA A 170 -11.33 -0.56 9.65
CA ALA A 170 -12.27 0.51 9.32
C ALA A 170 -11.64 1.90 9.54
N HIS A 171 -11.03 2.12 10.72
CA HIS A 171 -10.31 3.35 11.01
C HIS A 171 -9.22 3.64 9.98
N LYS A 172 -8.34 2.67 9.71
CA LYS A 172 -7.24 2.82 8.77
C LYS A 172 -7.74 3.30 7.40
N TRP A 173 -8.77 2.66 6.88
CA TRP A 173 -9.24 2.92 5.52
C TRP A 173 -10.03 4.23 5.42
N TYR A 174 -10.88 4.56 6.39
CA TYR A 174 -11.53 5.87 6.41
C TYR A 174 -10.54 7.01 6.64
N ALA A 175 -9.52 6.82 7.49
CA ALA A 175 -8.45 7.81 7.68
C ALA A 175 -7.65 8.04 6.40
N MET A 176 -7.38 6.97 5.63
CA MET A 176 -6.75 7.08 4.32
C MET A 176 -7.62 7.86 3.33
N ALA A 177 -8.91 7.52 3.21
CA ALA A 177 -9.85 8.26 2.35
C ALA A 177 -9.94 9.75 2.72
N ALA A 178 -10.07 10.04 4.01
CA ALA A 178 -10.06 11.41 4.53
C ALA A 178 -8.75 12.15 4.20
N GLY A 179 -7.60 11.45 4.29
CA GLY A 179 -6.29 11.98 3.92
C GLY A 179 -6.15 12.32 2.44
N TYR A 180 -6.90 11.65 1.56
CA TYR A 180 -7.02 12.00 0.14
C TYR A 180 -8.04 13.11 -0.15
N GLY A 181 -8.63 13.70 0.89
CA GLY A 181 -9.55 14.84 0.78
C GLY A 181 -11.02 14.44 0.60
N ASP A 182 -11.37 13.17 0.71
CA ASP A 182 -12.74 12.68 0.49
C ASP A 182 -13.69 13.06 1.63
N ASP A 183 -14.84 13.63 1.28
CA ASP A 183 -15.87 14.07 2.22
C ASP A 183 -16.54 12.89 2.92
N GLU A 184 -16.82 11.82 2.17
CA GLU A 184 -17.45 10.62 2.73
C GLU A 184 -16.51 9.95 3.74
N GLY A 185 -15.24 9.73 3.38
CA GLY A 185 -14.22 9.19 4.28
C GLY A 185 -14.08 10.00 5.56
N ARG A 186 -14.13 11.34 5.49
CA ARG A 186 -14.15 12.22 6.67
C ARG A 186 -15.40 12.01 7.54
N SER A 187 -16.57 11.92 6.92
CA SER A 187 -17.82 11.64 7.63
C SER A 187 -17.78 10.28 8.31
N ARG A 188 -17.40 9.22 7.58
CA ARG A 188 -17.30 7.84 8.07
C ARG A 188 -16.31 7.73 9.23
N LEU A 189 -15.15 8.40 9.14
CA LEU A 189 -14.16 8.43 10.20
C LEU A 189 -14.69 9.11 11.47
N SER A 190 -15.39 10.23 11.33
CA SER A 190 -16.01 10.95 12.45
C SER A 190 -17.09 10.09 13.14
N ASP A 191 -17.95 9.45 12.35
CA ASP A 191 -18.99 8.57 12.88
C ASP A 191 -18.38 7.35 13.59
N LEU A 192 -17.34 6.75 13.00
CA LEU A 192 -16.60 5.64 13.61
C LEU A 192 -16.00 6.06 14.96
N ARG A 193 -15.36 7.24 15.03
CA ARG A 193 -14.80 7.77 16.28
C ARG A 193 -15.85 7.88 17.37
N ALA A 194 -17.00 8.49 17.08
CA ALA A 194 -18.08 8.65 18.05
C ALA A 194 -18.59 7.31 18.59
N ARG A 195 -18.69 6.29 17.74
CA ARG A 195 -19.06 4.93 18.15
C ARG A 195 -17.99 4.26 18.99
N VAL A 196 -16.73 4.36 18.58
CA VAL A 196 -15.59 3.79 19.32
C VAL A 196 -15.46 4.41 20.71
N GLU A 197 -15.57 5.74 20.82
CA GLU A 197 -15.55 6.42 22.12
C GLU A 197 -16.70 5.96 23.03
N LYS A 198 -17.91 5.81 22.49
CA LYS A 198 -19.06 5.27 23.24
C LYS A 198 -18.83 3.83 23.71
N MET A 199 -18.33 2.95 22.85
CA MET A 199 -18.02 1.57 23.21
C MET A 199 -16.91 1.51 24.27
N ALA A 200 -15.87 2.34 24.12
CA ALA A 200 -14.76 2.42 25.06
C ALA A 200 -15.19 2.88 26.46
N ALA A 201 -16.08 3.90 26.53
CA ALA A 201 -16.67 4.38 27.77
C ALA A 201 -17.56 3.32 28.46
N ASN A 202 -18.15 2.41 27.67
CA ASN A 202 -18.92 1.27 28.18
C ASN A 202 -18.05 0.06 28.58
N GLY A 203 -16.72 0.17 28.48
CA GLY A 203 -15.79 -0.86 28.91
C GLY A 203 -15.39 -1.87 27.82
N ASP A 204 -15.68 -1.61 26.53
CA ASP A 204 -15.20 -2.46 25.44
C ASP A 204 -13.66 -2.35 25.29
N PRO A 205 -12.89 -3.43 25.52
CA PRO A 205 -11.44 -3.39 25.50
C PRO A 205 -10.85 -3.24 24.08
N LEU A 206 -11.56 -3.67 23.04
CA LEU A 206 -11.14 -3.42 21.67
C LEU A 206 -11.34 -1.94 21.33
N ALA A 207 -12.50 -1.39 21.64
CA ALA A 207 -12.79 0.02 21.39
C ALA A 207 -11.86 0.95 22.18
N GLN A 208 -11.53 0.63 23.43
CA GLN A 208 -10.55 1.39 24.22
C GLN A 208 -9.18 1.47 23.54
N ARG A 209 -8.72 0.38 22.91
CA ARG A 209 -7.46 0.37 22.15
C ARG A 209 -7.57 1.18 20.87
N VAL A 210 -8.65 1.03 20.12
CA VAL A 210 -8.85 1.76 18.85
C VAL A 210 -9.03 3.26 19.11
N ALA A 211 -9.62 3.67 20.23
CA ALA A 211 -9.75 5.08 20.63
C ALA A 211 -8.39 5.81 20.74
N LEU A 212 -7.31 5.08 21.04
CA LEU A 212 -5.95 5.64 21.12
C LEU A 212 -5.40 6.09 19.76
N LEU A 213 -5.99 5.65 18.65
CA LEU A 213 -5.55 6.03 17.30
C LEU A 213 -5.87 7.49 16.95
N TRP A 214 -6.70 8.18 17.75
CA TRP A 214 -7.07 9.59 17.57
C TRP A 214 -6.36 10.57 18.53
N GLN A 215 -5.41 10.10 19.32
CA GLN A 215 -4.61 10.93 20.23
C GLN A 215 -3.36 11.46 19.55
#